data_AF-A0A937NIY5-F1
#
_entry.id   AF-A0A937NIY5-F1
#
_cell.length_a   1.000
_cell.length_b   1.000
_cell.length_c   1.000
_cell.angle_alpha   90.00
_cell.angle_beta   90.00
_cell.angle_gamma   90.00
#
_symmetry.space_group_name_H-M   'P 1'
#
loop_
_entity.id
_entity.type
_entity.pdbx_description
1 polymer ?
#
loop_
_entity_poly.entity_id
_entity_poly.type
_entity_poly.pdbx_seq_one_letter_code
_entity_poly.pdbx_strand_id
1 'polypeptide(L)' 'MLQRRVIIMAALAVLLLLAGLAALILPDPYEGPVYLLNAGHAISALDGLGVVLLTLGCAVAWGAGLVWQRWMYD' A
#
# COMPACT_ATOMS: atom_id res chain seq x y z
N MET A 1 -6.89 -15.21 -20.71
CA MET A 1 -7.49 -14.91 -19.38
C MET A 1 -6.46 -14.54 -18.31
N LEU A 2 -5.28 -15.18 -18.30
CA LEU A 2 -4.24 -14.95 -17.30
C LEU A 2 -3.63 -13.53 -17.33
N GLN A 3 -3.36 -12.97 -18.51
CA GLN A 3 -2.89 -11.59 -18.65
C GLN A 3 -3.81 -10.59 -17.94
N ARG A 4 -5.13 -10.80 -18.01
CA ARG A 4 -6.12 -9.96 -17.31
C ARG A 4 -5.94 -10.03 -15.78
N ARG A 5 -5.60 -11.20 -15.21
CA ARG A 5 -5.33 -11.34 -13.78
C ARG A 5 -4.07 -10.59 -13.36
N VAL A 6 -2.98 -10.72 -14.13
CA VAL A 6 -1.72 -10.00 -13.87
C VAL A 6 -1.92 -8.49 -13.98
N ILE A 7 -2.65 -8.02 -14.99
CA ILE A 7 -2.99 -6.60 -15.16
C ILE A 7 -3.81 -6.07 -13.98
N ILE A 8 -4.83 -6.81 -13.52
CA ILE A 8 -5.65 -6.41 -12.37
C ILE A 8 -4.78 -6.35 -11.09
N MET A 9 -3.91 -7.34 -10.86
CA MET A 9 -3.02 -7.34 -9.70
C MET A 9 -2.02 -6.18 -9.75
N ALA A 10 -1.43 -5.91 -10.91
CA ALA A 10 -0.52 -4.78 -11.09
C ALA A 10 -1.22 -3.44 -10.86
N ALA A 11 -2.43 -3.27 -11.41
CA ALA A 11 -3.23 -2.05 -11.18
C ALA A 11 -3.59 -1.87 -9.69
N LEU A 12 -4.01 -2.96 -9.02
CA LEU A 12 -4.33 -2.94 -7.60
C LEU A 12 -3.11 -2.63 -6.73
N ALA A 13 -1.95 -3.18 -7.06
CA ALA A 13 -0.70 -2.87 -6.39
C ALA A 13 -0.36 -1.38 -6.50
N VAL A 14 -0.48 -0.79 -7.69
CA VAL A 14 -0.26 0.65 -7.89
C VAL A 14 -1.22 1.49 -7.06
N LEU A 15 -2.51 1.15 -7.04
CA LEU A 15 -3.51 1.88 -6.25
C LEU A 15 -3.21 1.83 -4.75
N LEU A 16 -2.86 0.64 -4.23
CA LEU A 16 -2.45 0.48 -2.84
C LEU A 16 -1.21 1.30 -2.49
N LEU A 17 -0.20 1.30 -3.36
CA LEU A 17 1.03 2.06 -3.15
C LEU A 17 0.77 3.56 -3.15
N LEU A 18 -0.02 4.05 -4.11
CA LEU A 18 -0.40 5.47 -4.19
C LEU A 18 -1.21 5.90 -2.97
N ALA A 19 -2.17 5.08 -2.53
CA ALA A 19 -2.95 5.37 -1.34
C ALA A 19 -2.07 5.35 -0.06
N GLY A 20 -1.12 4.43 0.03
CA GLY A 20 -0.18 4.37 1.15
C GLY A 20 0.75 5.58 1.21
N LEU A 21 1.29 6.00 0.05
CA LEU A 21 2.08 7.23 -0.05
C LEU A 21 1.27 8.48 0.27
N ALA A 22 0.02 8.54 -0.22
CA ALA A 22 -0.88 9.65 0.07
C ALA A 22 -1.20 9.76 1.56
N ALA A 23 -1.34 8.62 2.26
CA ALA A 23 -1.50 8.60 3.70
C ALA A 23 -0.23 9.07 4.42
N LEU A 24 0.95 8.60 4.03
CA LEU A 24 2.22 8.97 4.70
C LEU A 24 2.67 10.42 4.45
N ILE A 25 2.21 11.05 3.37
CA ILE A 25 2.58 12.44 3.05
C ILE A 25 1.56 13.46 3.59
N LEU A 26 0.44 13.00 4.16
CA LEU A 26 -0.60 13.91 4.63
C LEU A 26 -0.11 14.64 5.89
N PRO A 27 -0.15 15.98 5.92
CA PRO A 27 0.38 16.70 7.07
C PRO A 27 -0.59 16.66 8.26
N ASP A 28 -0.01 16.65 9.47
CA ASP A 28 -0.67 16.61 10.79
C ASP A 28 -1.95 17.46 10.98
N PRO A 29 -2.10 18.67 10.38
CA PRO A 29 -3.31 19.48 10.55
C PRO A 29 -4.60 18.81 10.04
N TYR A 30 -4.48 17.79 9.19
CA TYR A 30 -5.61 17.05 8.62
C TYR A 30 -5.97 15.79 9.41
N GLU A 31 -5.25 15.47 10.47
CA GLU A 31 -5.39 14.20 11.20
C GLU A 31 -6.54 14.17 12.23
N GLY A 32 -7.30 15.27 12.34
CA GLY A 32 -8.37 15.39 13.34
C GLY A 32 -7.81 15.43 14.78
N PRO A 33 -8.66 15.56 15.82
CA PRO A 33 -8.19 15.57 17.20
C PRO A 33 -7.59 14.20 17.55
N VAL A 34 -6.26 14.11 17.45
CA VAL A 34 -5.47 12.93 17.77
C VAL A 34 -5.66 12.63 19.26
N TYR A 35 -6.32 11.50 19.56
CA TYR A 35 -6.44 10.99 20.91
C TYR A 35 -5.05 10.58 21.42
N LEU A 36 -4.42 11.49 22.16
CA LEU A 36 -3.60 11.20 23.35
C LEU A 36 -2.53 10.09 23.21
N LEU A 37 -1.58 10.24 22.30
CA LEU A 37 -0.22 9.74 22.52
C LEU A 37 0.79 10.87 22.29
N ASN A 38 1.14 11.53 23.39
CA ASN A 38 2.37 12.26 23.66
C ASN A 38 3.06 12.92 22.45
N ALA A 39 3.07 14.26 22.42
CA ALA A 39 3.56 15.13 21.35
C ALA A 39 5.03 14.93 20.87
N GLY A 40 5.76 13.94 21.40
CA GLY A 40 7.10 13.55 20.96
C GLY A 40 7.22 12.15 20.34
N HIS A 41 6.16 11.35 20.27
CA HIS A 41 6.15 9.96 19.75
C HIS A 41 4.83 9.60 19.02
N ALA A 42 4.15 10.59 18.44
CA ALA A 42 2.90 10.35 17.73
C ALA A 42 3.21 9.64 16.39
N ILE A 43 3.19 8.30 16.39
CA ILE A 43 2.93 7.54 15.17
C ILE A 43 1.47 7.82 14.85
N SER A 44 1.23 8.59 13.79
CA SER A 44 -0.14 8.86 13.37
C SER A 44 -0.82 7.56 12.95
N ALA A 45 -2.12 7.45 13.25
CA ALA A 45 -2.92 6.34 12.72
C ALA A 45 -2.85 6.29 11.18
N LEU A 46 -2.65 7.45 10.55
CA LEU A 46 -2.49 7.59 9.12
C LEU A 46 -1.15 7.02 8.61
N ASP A 47 -0.07 7.22 9.37
CA ASP A 47 1.24 6.61 9.08
C ASP A 47 1.17 5.09 9.13
N GLY A 48 0.54 4.55 10.18
CA GLY A 48 0.32 3.11 10.32
C GLY A 48 -0.48 2.55 9.15
N LEU A 49 -1.55 3.23 8.76
CA LEU A 49 -2.36 2.87 7.58
C LEU A 49 -1.53 2.93 6.29
N GLY A 50 -0.71 3.97 6.14
CA GLY A 50 0.12 4.15 4.95
C GLY A 50 1.18 3.06 4.79
N VAL A 51 1.84 2.67 5.88
CA VAL A 51 2.78 1.52 5.90
C VAL A 51 2.06 0.21 5.54
N VAL A 52 0.86 -0.04 6.09
CA VAL A 52 0.08 -1.23 5.77
C VAL A 52 -0.32 -1.26 4.28
N LEU A 53 -0.78 -0.14 3.73
CA LEU A 53 -1.13 -0.05 2.31
C LEU A 53 0.09 -0.27 1.41
N LEU A 54 1.24 0.31 1.76
CA LEU A 54 2.48 0.13 1.01
C LEU A 54 2.94 -1.33 1.00
N THR A 55 2.97 -1.97 2.17
CA THR A 55 3.39 -3.37 2.30
C THR A 55 2.48 -4.31 1.54
N LEU A 56 1.16 -4.10 1.59
CA LEU A 56 0.19 -4.86 0.79
C LEU A 56 0.38 -4.62 -0.71
N GLY A 57 0.58 -3.38 -1.14
CA GLY A 57 0.85 -3.04 -2.54
C GLY A 57 2.09 -3.75 -3.08
N CYS A 58 3.20 -3.75 -2.32
CA CYS A 58 4.41 -4.49 -2.65
C CYS A 58 4.16 -6.01 -2.74
N ALA A 59 3.44 -6.59 -1.78
CA ALA A 59 3.13 -8.02 -1.79
C ALA A 59 2.31 -8.42 -3.03
N VAL A 60 1.32 -7.60 -3.40
CA VAL A 60 0.50 -7.82 -4.61
C VAL A 60 1.35 -7.68 -5.88
N ALA A 61 2.23 -6.69 -5.96
CA ALA A 61 3.13 -6.52 -7.10
C ALA A 61 4.04 -7.75 -7.28
N TRP A 62 4.60 -8.25 -6.19
CA TRP A 62 5.44 -9.45 -6.19
C TRP A 62 4.64 -10.70 -6.59
N GLY A 63 3.42 -10.84 -6.07
CA GLY A 63 2.50 -11.90 -6.44
C GLY A 63 2.15 -11.89 -7.93
N ALA A 64 1.92 -10.71 -8.51
CA ALA A 64 1.70 -10.56 -9.95
C ALA A 64 2.90 -11.06 -10.77
N GLY A 65 4.12 -10.75 -10.31
CA GLY A 65 5.37 -11.23 -10.90
C GLY A 65 5.53 -12.74 -10.83
N LEU A 66 5.28 -13.35 -9.66
CA LEU A 66 5.33 -14.81 -9.47
C LEU A 66 4.30 -15.54 -10.33
N VAL A 67 3.07 -15.02 -10.39
CA VAL A 67 2.03 -15.56 -11.27
C VAL A 67 2.50 -15.47 -12.72
N TRP A 68 3.00 -14.34 -13.17
CA TRP A 68 3.48 -14.20 -14.54
C TRP A 68 4.64 -15.15 -14.86
N GLN A 69 5.63 -15.27 -13.97
CA GLN A 69 6.79 -16.15 -14.14
C GLN A 69 6.40 -17.62 -14.25
N ARG A 70 5.53 -18.13 -13.35
CA ARG A 70 5.07 -19.52 -13.41
C ARG A 70 4.55 -19.88 -14.79
N TRP A 71 3.68 -19.04 -15.36
CA TRP A 71 3.09 -19.34 -16.65
C TRP A 71 3.98 -19.09 -17.87
N MET A 72 5.12 -18.42 -17.71
CA MET A 72 6.08 -18.21 -18.79
C MET A 72 7.12 -19.33 -18.86
N TYR A 73 7.42 -19.97 -17.72
CA TYR A 73 8.47 -20.97 -17.56
C TYR A 73 7.96 -22.38 -17.26
N ASP A 74 6.67 -22.56 -16.95
CA ASP A 74 5.95 -23.85 -16.98
C ASP A 74 5.39 -24.13 -18.39
#